data_AF-A0A074XF56-F1
#
_entry.id   AF-A0A074XF56-F1
#
_cell.length_a   1.000
_cell.length_b   1.000
_cell.length_c   1.000
_cell.angle_alpha   90.00
_cell.angle_beta   90.00
_cell.angle_gamma   90.00
#
_symmetry.space_group_name_H-M   'P 1'
#
loop_
_entity.id
_entity.type
_entity.pdbx_description
1 polymer ?
#
loop_
_entity_poly.entity_id
_entity_poly.type
_entity_poly.pdbx_seq_one_letter_code
_entity_poly.pdbx_strand_id
1 'polypeptide(L)'
;MPGPFGDVPKAHEDALRRNTRSRGISAPPPIRRSPRLAGIPADSDFVLSSKRFFTPEGLGIHSTVVFDRKKGEWRGEWAYRVNKNTRKKPFFPGQIIQAFDAHPQTVLDKTLDDPCIAQVAAGPVFAKVRAMIVINLTADGIFCLPMYTSKPGKSKPAQRLAEMASICDDNKWKGRTPWAGQPLQMTIYSPRDSPNRSLIELLQPVHVLSASRIIPIGFISGGEYARLMRLLHHKETQARAAAFHVYGETYLPITGWAPKPRIHRPYPKAKANMHNRTGMRW
;
A
#
# COMPACT_ATOMS: atom_id res chain seq x y z
N MET A 1 67.10 -19.50 -32.96
CA MET A 1 67.93 -18.35 -32.55
C MET A 1 67.21 -17.08 -32.96
N PRO A 2 66.53 -16.42 -32.00
CA PRO A 2 66.71 -14.99 -31.88
C PRO A 2 66.97 -14.60 -30.42
N GLY A 3 67.97 -13.76 -30.19
CA GLY A 3 68.05 -12.90 -29.02
C GLY A 3 68.19 -11.45 -29.50
N PRO A 4 68.39 -10.49 -28.61
CA PRO A 4 67.76 -10.30 -27.31
C PRO A 4 66.94 -9.00 -27.29
N PHE A 5 65.97 -8.92 -26.37
CA PHE A 5 65.26 -7.68 -26.06
C PHE A 5 66.24 -6.67 -25.46
N GLY A 6 66.52 -5.60 -26.19
CA GLY A 6 67.11 -4.38 -25.66
C GLY A 6 66.03 -3.47 -25.08
N ASP A 7 66.29 -2.96 -23.88
CA ASP A 7 65.47 -2.05 -23.10
C ASP A 7 64.98 -0.83 -23.89
N VAL A 8 63.67 -0.57 -23.84
CA VAL A 8 63.07 0.71 -24.21
C VAL A 8 62.75 1.46 -22.92
N PRO A 9 63.17 2.74 -22.77
CA PRO A 9 63.17 3.47 -21.52
C PRO A 9 61.76 3.74 -20.96
N LYS A 10 61.66 3.68 -19.64
CA LYS A 10 60.49 3.86 -18.75
C LYS A 10 59.88 5.27 -18.76
N ALA A 11 59.99 6.01 -19.87
CA ALA A 11 59.49 7.38 -20.04
C ALA A 11 58.33 7.48 -21.04
N HIS A 12 57.88 6.37 -21.63
CA HIS A 12 56.82 6.37 -22.66
C HIS A 12 55.46 5.79 -22.18
N GLU A 13 55.36 5.38 -20.90
CA GLU A 13 54.08 4.92 -20.29
C GLU A 13 53.35 6.03 -19.51
N ASP A 14 54.03 7.10 -19.10
CA ASP A 14 53.42 8.20 -18.34
C ASP A 14 52.83 9.34 -19.21
N ALA A 15 53.02 9.28 -20.54
CA ALA A 15 52.47 10.26 -21.48
C ALA A 15 51.06 9.92 -21.99
N LEU A 16 50.53 8.71 -21.72
CA LEU A 16 49.16 8.30 -22.09
C LEU A 16 48.13 8.44 -20.96
N ARG A 17 48.52 8.94 -19.78
CA ARG A 17 47.61 9.19 -18.64
C ARG A 17 47.28 10.66 -18.36
N ARG A 18 47.74 11.60 -19.20
CA ARG A 18 47.45 13.04 -19.06
C ARG A 18 47.01 13.67 -20.38
N ASN A 19 45.77 13.44 -20.79
CA ASN A 19 44.90 14.43 -21.48
C ASN A 19 43.69 13.76 -22.13
N THR A 20 42.65 13.54 -21.35
CA THR A 20 41.26 13.61 -21.85
C THR A 20 40.36 14.19 -20.76
N ARG A 21 40.71 15.38 -20.26
CA ARG A 21 39.67 16.32 -19.82
C ARG A 21 39.04 16.92 -21.07
N SER A 22 38.27 16.11 -21.80
CA SER A 22 37.23 16.68 -22.63
C SER A 22 36.26 17.34 -21.64
N ARG A 23 36.19 18.67 -21.69
CA ARG A 23 35.05 19.42 -21.19
C ARG A 23 33.84 18.92 -21.97
N GLY A 24 33.26 17.82 -21.52
CA GLY A 24 31.95 17.37 -21.96
C GLY A 24 30.99 18.48 -21.59
N ILE A 25 30.55 19.20 -22.61
CA ILE A 25 29.40 20.10 -22.60
C ILE A 25 28.36 19.42 -21.72
N SER A 26 28.04 20.04 -20.57
CA SER A 26 27.03 19.52 -19.66
C SER A 26 25.79 19.25 -20.50
N ALA A 27 25.37 17.99 -20.60
CA ALA A 27 24.12 17.67 -21.26
C ALA A 27 23.06 18.64 -20.70
N PRO A 28 22.29 19.33 -21.57
CA PRO A 28 21.26 20.24 -21.08
C PRO A 28 20.40 19.46 -20.08
N PRO A 29 20.05 20.07 -18.93
CA PRO A 29 19.29 19.38 -17.91
C PRO A 29 18.06 18.73 -18.56
N PRO A 30 17.73 17.47 -18.21
CA PRO A 30 16.64 16.76 -18.85
C PRO A 30 15.39 17.62 -18.81
N ILE A 31 14.76 17.82 -19.98
CA ILE A 31 13.57 18.64 -20.14
C ILE A 31 12.55 18.20 -19.09
N ARG A 32 12.29 19.10 -18.12
CA ARG A 32 11.39 18.83 -16.99
C ARG A 32 9.95 18.88 -17.50
N ARG A 33 9.38 17.72 -17.83
CA ARG A 33 8.00 17.61 -18.39
C ARG A 33 6.87 17.90 -17.38
N SER A 34 7.18 18.17 -16.11
CA SER A 34 6.16 18.44 -15.09
C SER A 34 6.02 19.94 -14.79
N PRO A 35 4.81 20.53 -14.89
CA PRO A 35 4.53 21.93 -14.55
C PRO A 35 4.94 22.32 -13.11
N ARG A 36 4.95 21.35 -12.18
CA ARG A 36 5.37 21.56 -10.78
C ARG A 36 6.83 21.94 -10.58
N LEU A 37 7.68 21.74 -11.58
CA LEU A 37 9.12 22.00 -11.50
C LEU A 37 9.56 23.21 -12.33
N ALA A 38 8.62 23.92 -12.97
CA ALA A 38 8.92 25.01 -13.90
C ALA A 38 9.25 26.35 -13.21
N GLY A 39 9.04 26.47 -11.89
CA GLY A 39 9.28 27.70 -11.11
C GLY A 39 10.20 27.54 -9.90
N ILE A 40 10.87 26.40 -9.76
CA ILE A 40 11.81 26.17 -8.65
C ILE A 40 13.20 26.66 -9.09
N PRO A 41 13.86 27.57 -8.35
CA PRO A 41 15.20 28.05 -8.68
C PRO A 41 16.19 26.88 -8.86
N ALA A 42 17.17 27.05 -9.75
CA ALA A 42 18.21 26.05 -10.02
C ALA A 42 19.12 25.74 -8.80
N ASP A 43 18.98 26.50 -7.71
CA ASP A 43 19.72 26.36 -6.44
C ASP A 43 19.11 25.36 -5.45
N SER A 44 18.35 24.38 -5.94
CA SER A 44 18.00 23.24 -5.10
C SER A 44 19.22 22.31 -5.00
N ASP A 45 20.01 22.45 -3.94
CA ASP A 45 21.05 21.48 -3.53
C ASP A 45 20.50 20.06 -3.23
N PHE A 46 19.22 19.83 -3.52
CA PHE A 46 18.56 18.56 -3.49
C PHE A 46 18.90 17.75 -4.75
N VAL A 47 19.54 16.60 -4.55
CA VAL A 47 19.82 15.64 -5.62
C VAL A 47 19.02 14.37 -5.44
N LEU A 48 18.46 13.90 -6.55
CA LEU A 48 17.80 12.61 -6.62
C LEU A 48 18.84 11.52 -6.83
N SER A 49 18.89 10.56 -5.90
CA SER A 49 19.74 9.37 -6.02
C SER A 49 18.86 8.12 -6.05
N SER A 50 19.13 7.22 -6.99
CA SER A 50 18.39 5.96 -7.13
C SER A 50 19.09 4.86 -6.34
N LYS A 51 18.31 4.11 -5.56
CA LYS A 51 18.75 2.97 -4.77
C LYS A 51 17.94 1.73 -5.12
N ARG A 52 18.61 0.59 -5.20
CA ARG A 52 17.99 -0.73 -5.32
C ARG A 52 18.50 -1.60 -4.19
N PHE A 53 17.58 -2.24 -3.47
CA PHE A 53 17.93 -3.12 -2.37
C PHE A 53 16.87 -4.20 -2.20
N PHE A 54 17.18 -5.22 -1.39
CA PHE A 54 16.26 -6.29 -1.03
C PHE A 54 15.96 -6.22 0.47
N THR A 55 14.70 -6.43 0.86
CA THR A 55 14.35 -6.61 2.27
C THR A 55 14.82 -7.99 2.76
N PRO A 56 14.87 -8.24 4.10
CA PRO A 56 15.18 -9.57 4.64
C PRO A 56 14.30 -10.70 4.08
N GLU A 57 13.05 -10.37 3.71
CA GLU A 57 12.09 -11.30 3.09
C GLU A 57 12.36 -11.56 1.60
N GLY A 58 13.39 -10.93 1.03
CA GLY A 58 13.78 -11.03 -0.38
C GLY A 58 13.00 -10.10 -1.32
N LEU A 59 12.28 -9.10 -0.79
CA LEU A 59 11.50 -8.18 -1.60
C LEU A 59 12.41 -7.10 -2.21
N GLY A 60 12.51 -7.08 -3.53
CA GLY A 60 13.26 -6.08 -4.29
C GLY A 60 12.53 -4.74 -4.32
N ILE A 61 13.22 -3.70 -3.88
CA ILE A 61 12.74 -2.32 -3.82
C ILE A 61 13.60 -1.45 -4.73
N HIS A 62 12.93 -0.58 -5.49
CA HIS A 62 13.55 0.52 -6.21
C HIS A 62 13.03 1.83 -5.62
N SER A 63 13.93 2.62 -5.04
CA SER A 63 13.60 3.88 -4.39
C SER A 63 14.46 5.01 -4.96
N THR A 64 13.87 6.17 -5.19
CA THR A 64 14.58 7.42 -5.45
C THR A 64 14.50 8.24 -4.18
N VAL A 65 15.64 8.70 -3.69
CA VAL A 65 15.75 9.45 -2.43
C VAL A 65 16.23 10.88 -2.70
N VAL A 66 15.77 11.82 -1.88
CA VAL A 66 16.19 13.22 -1.91
C VAL A 66 17.37 13.39 -0.96
N PHE A 67 18.51 13.85 -1.48
CA PHE A 67 19.70 14.17 -0.72
C PHE A 67 19.92 15.68 -0.67
N ASP A 68 20.01 16.25 0.52
CA ASP A 68 20.33 17.67 0.76
C ASP A 68 21.86 17.82 0.78
N ARG A 69 22.44 18.33 -0.32
CA ARG A 69 23.90 18.49 -0.43
C ARG A 69 24.47 19.52 0.55
N LYS A 70 23.73 20.56 0.92
CA LYS A 70 24.22 21.58 1.88
C LYS A 70 24.43 20.97 3.25
N LYS A 71 23.50 20.11 3.68
CA LYS A 71 23.54 19.48 5.00
C LYS A 71 24.26 18.13 5.01
N GLY A 72 24.47 17.52 3.84
CA GLY A 72 25.03 16.18 3.73
C GLY A 72 24.06 15.08 4.19
N GLU A 73 22.74 15.35 4.16
CA GLU A 73 21.72 14.50 4.80
C GLU A 73 20.66 13.98 3.82
N TRP A 74 20.10 12.81 4.12
CA TRP A 74 18.94 12.25 3.40
C TRP A 74 17.65 12.86 3.92
N ARG A 75 16.83 13.44 3.03
CA ARG A 75 15.55 14.08 3.39
C ARG A 75 14.33 13.17 3.22
N GLY A 76 14.49 12.01 2.59
CA GLY A 76 13.43 11.01 2.47
C GLY A 76 13.35 10.38 1.08
N GLU A 77 12.34 9.52 0.91
CA GLU A 77 12.04 8.86 -0.37
C GLU A 77 11.17 9.78 -1.24
N TRP A 78 11.64 10.09 -2.45
CA TRP A 78 10.89 10.79 -3.49
C TRP A 78 9.96 9.86 -4.26
N ALA A 79 10.43 8.66 -4.57
CA ALA A 79 9.68 7.65 -5.29
C ALA A 79 10.02 6.27 -4.73
N TYR A 80 9.03 5.39 -4.65
CA TYR A 80 9.19 4.04 -4.12
C TYR A 80 8.40 3.06 -4.98
N ARG A 81 9.04 1.96 -5.40
CA ARG A 81 8.40 0.90 -6.18
C ARG A 81 8.90 -0.46 -5.73
N VAL A 82 7.96 -1.35 -5.42
CA VAL A 82 8.22 -2.77 -5.16
C VAL A 82 8.23 -3.57 -6.46
N ASN A 83 9.20 -4.46 -6.63
CA ASN A 83 9.14 -5.49 -7.66
C ASN A 83 8.30 -6.68 -7.16
N LYS A 84 7.04 -6.78 -7.62
CA LYS A 84 6.12 -7.85 -7.20
C LYS A 84 6.65 -9.26 -7.42
N ASN A 85 7.50 -9.47 -8.43
CA ASN A 85 8.03 -10.80 -8.81
C ASN A 85 9.09 -11.32 -7.83
N THR A 86 9.67 -10.45 -7.00
CA THR A 86 10.71 -10.83 -6.02
C THR A 86 10.12 -11.32 -4.70
N ARG A 87 8.81 -11.18 -4.50
CA ARG A 87 8.13 -11.56 -3.27
C ARG A 87 8.04 -13.08 -3.15
N LYS A 88 8.68 -13.65 -2.13
CA LYS A 88 8.69 -15.11 -1.88
C LYS A 88 7.33 -15.66 -1.42
N LYS A 89 6.58 -14.89 -0.64
CA LYS A 89 5.28 -15.31 -0.07
C LYS A 89 4.15 -14.43 -0.60
N PRO A 90 3.14 -14.99 -1.26
CA PRO A 90 1.99 -14.21 -1.71
C PRO A 90 1.14 -13.77 -0.51
N PHE A 91 0.37 -12.71 -0.73
CA PHE A 91 -0.69 -12.33 0.19
C PHE A 91 -1.83 -13.35 0.14
N PHE A 92 -2.71 -13.34 1.13
CA PHE A 92 -3.88 -14.22 1.16
C PHE A 92 -5.11 -13.53 1.75
N PRO A 93 -6.34 -13.95 1.40
CA PRO A 93 -7.57 -13.44 2.01
C PRO A 93 -7.60 -13.64 3.52
N GLY A 94 -7.97 -12.60 4.27
CA GLY A 94 -7.91 -12.57 5.73
C GLY A 94 -6.56 -12.12 6.29
N GLN A 95 -5.54 -11.91 5.46
CA GLN A 95 -4.30 -11.30 5.94
C GLN A 95 -4.52 -9.82 6.29
N ILE A 96 -3.88 -9.36 7.37
CA ILE A 96 -3.86 -7.95 7.75
C ILE A 96 -2.55 -7.35 7.27
N ILE A 97 -2.66 -6.28 6.49
CA ILE A 97 -1.55 -5.57 5.88
C ILE A 97 -1.57 -4.10 6.29
N GLN A 98 -0.42 -3.45 6.29
CA GLN A 98 -0.29 -2.00 6.27
C GLN A 98 0.03 -1.54 4.85
N ALA A 99 -0.79 -0.62 4.34
CA ALA A 99 -0.63 -0.05 3.00
C ALA A 99 -1.08 1.42 2.99
N PHE A 100 -0.69 2.16 1.95
CA PHE A 100 -1.13 3.53 1.76
C PHE A 100 -2.63 3.60 1.43
N ASP A 101 -3.33 4.49 2.11
CA ASP A 101 -4.69 4.92 1.83
C ASP A 101 -4.71 6.43 1.60
N ALA A 102 -5.35 6.86 0.52
CA ALA A 102 -5.44 8.27 0.13
C ALA A 102 -6.90 8.69 0.01
N HIS A 103 -7.22 9.86 0.56
CA HIS A 103 -8.56 10.44 0.51
C HIS A 103 -8.46 11.97 0.41
N PRO A 104 -9.54 12.64 -0.03
CA PRO A 104 -9.61 14.09 0.00
C PRO A 104 -9.31 14.62 1.42
N GLN A 105 -8.50 15.66 1.52
CA GLN A 105 -8.35 16.38 2.79
C GLN A 105 -9.54 17.31 2.97
N THR A 106 -10.39 17.02 3.95
CA THR A 106 -11.58 17.83 4.27
C THR A 106 -11.51 18.48 5.65
N VAL A 107 -10.42 18.25 6.39
CA VAL A 107 -10.25 18.82 7.73
C VAL A 107 -9.65 20.22 7.62
N LEU A 108 -10.44 21.24 8.00
CA LEU A 108 -10.10 22.66 7.83
C LEU A 108 -9.08 23.19 8.84
N ASP A 109 -8.87 22.51 9.96
CA ASP A 109 -7.95 22.93 11.05
C ASP A 109 -6.49 22.48 10.82
N LYS A 110 -6.17 22.02 9.61
CA LYS A 110 -4.86 21.49 9.27
C LYS A 110 -3.90 22.56 8.79
N THR A 111 -2.66 22.46 9.25
CA THR A 111 -1.57 23.36 8.86
C THR A 111 -1.18 23.11 7.41
N LEU A 112 -0.74 24.17 6.72
CA LEU A 112 -0.26 24.11 5.34
C LEU A 112 0.88 23.09 5.16
N ASP A 113 1.73 22.94 6.17
CA ASP A 113 2.92 22.07 6.14
C ASP A 113 2.69 20.67 6.74
N ASP A 114 1.44 20.21 6.87
CA ASP A 114 1.18 18.84 7.37
C ASP A 114 1.80 17.81 6.39
N PRO A 115 2.74 16.96 6.85
CA PRO A 115 3.49 16.05 5.98
C PRO A 115 2.63 14.96 5.34
N CYS A 116 1.39 14.77 5.80
CA CYS A 116 0.43 13.84 5.22
C CYS A 116 -0.45 14.48 4.13
N ILE A 117 -0.35 15.78 3.88
CA ILE A 117 -1.17 16.49 2.88
C ILE A 117 -0.30 16.84 1.67
N ALA A 118 -0.71 16.36 0.50
CA ALA A 118 -0.15 16.75 -0.77
C ALA A 118 -1.12 17.67 -1.51
N GLN A 119 -0.64 18.84 -1.96
CA GLN A 119 -1.41 19.73 -2.83
C GLN A 119 -1.32 19.24 -4.28
N VAL A 120 -2.46 18.90 -4.87
CA VAL A 120 -2.54 18.55 -6.30
C VAL A 120 -3.53 19.45 -7.03
N ALA A 121 -3.46 19.47 -8.36
CA ALA A 121 -4.33 20.34 -9.17
C ALA A 121 -5.83 20.05 -8.97
N ALA A 122 -6.17 18.81 -8.65
CA ALA A 122 -7.53 18.38 -8.33
C ALA A 122 -7.96 18.66 -6.87
N GLY A 123 -7.12 19.33 -6.07
CA GLY A 123 -7.36 19.63 -4.66
C GLY A 123 -6.35 18.96 -3.71
N PRO A 124 -6.48 19.20 -2.40
CA PRO A 124 -5.59 18.62 -1.41
C PRO A 124 -5.91 17.14 -1.14
N VAL A 125 -4.88 16.30 -1.14
CA VAL A 125 -4.97 14.86 -0.88
C VAL A 125 -4.28 14.56 0.45
N PHE A 126 -5.00 13.95 1.38
CA PHE A 126 -4.40 13.37 2.57
C PHE A 126 -4.08 11.90 2.32
N ALA A 127 -2.85 11.48 2.65
CA ALA A 127 -2.43 10.10 2.52
C ALA A 127 -1.80 9.60 3.83
N LYS A 128 -2.16 8.39 4.24
CA LYS A 128 -1.59 7.75 5.43
C LYS A 128 -1.51 6.24 5.26
N VAL A 129 -0.51 5.62 5.89
CA VAL A 129 -0.45 4.16 6.03
C VAL A 129 -1.53 3.69 7.00
N ARG A 130 -2.37 2.75 6.56
CA ARG A 130 -3.44 2.14 7.36
C ARG A 130 -3.33 0.63 7.39
N ALA A 131 -3.76 0.03 8.49
CA ALA A 131 -4.05 -1.39 8.55
C ALA A 131 -5.29 -1.69 7.67
N MET A 132 -5.26 -2.79 6.94
CA MET A 132 -6.32 -3.23 6.03
C MET A 132 -6.40 -4.76 6.04
N ILE A 133 -7.60 -5.30 5.86
CA ILE A 133 -7.83 -6.74 5.73
C ILE A 133 -7.95 -7.09 4.25
N VAL A 134 -7.12 -8.03 3.78
CA VAL A 134 -7.18 -8.54 2.41
C VAL A 134 -8.49 -9.32 2.20
N ILE A 135 -9.26 -8.91 1.20
CA ILE A 135 -10.48 -9.60 0.76
C ILE A 135 -10.18 -10.47 -0.45
N ASN A 136 -9.49 -9.92 -1.44
CA ASN A 136 -9.16 -10.67 -2.64
C ASN A 136 -7.84 -10.19 -3.26
N LEU A 137 -7.21 -11.06 -4.03
CA LEU A 137 -6.07 -10.72 -4.86
C LEU A 137 -6.56 -10.46 -6.29
N THR A 138 -5.93 -9.49 -6.95
CA THR A 138 -6.19 -9.14 -8.35
C THR A 138 -4.88 -9.25 -9.14
N ALA A 139 -4.94 -9.17 -10.47
CA ALA A 139 -3.74 -9.23 -11.31
C ALA A 139 -2.73 -8.09 -10.99
N ASP A 140 -3.26 -6.93 -10.59
CA ASP A 140 -2.49 -5.70 -10.43
C ASP A 140 -2.27 -5.29 -8.99
N GLY A 141 -2.92 -5.96 -8.03
CA GLY A 141 -2.89 -5.55 -6.63
C GLY A 141 -3.77 -6.37 -5.72
N ILE A 142 -4.19 -5.74 -4.63
CA ILE A 142 -4.90 -6.35 -3.52
C ILE A 142 -6.15 -5.54 -3.27
N PHE A 143 -7.29 -6.23 -3.19
CA PHE A 143 -8.54 -5.65 -2.76
C PHE A 143 -8.71 -5.88 -1.26
N CYS A 144 -8.91 -4.81 -0.50
CA CYS A 144 -8.89 -4.87 0.95
C CYS A 144 -9.87 -3.89 1.60
N LEU A 145 -10.26 -4.18 2.84
CA LEU A 145 -11.07 -3.29 3.67
C LEU A 145 -10.20 -2.54 4.67
N PRO A 146 -10.24 -1.20 4.72
CA PRO A 146 -9.41 -0.43 5.64
C PRO A 146 -9.93 -0.53 7.08
N MET A 147 -8.98 -0.48 8.02
CA MET A 147 -9.23 -0.49 9.46
C MET A 147 -8.94 0.88 10.08
N TYR A 148 -9.76 1.25 11.05
CA TYR A 148 -9.68 2.51 11.79
C TYR A 148 -9.62 2.22 13.28
N THR A 149 -8.55 2.66 13.94
CA THR A 149 -8.42 2.54 15.39
C THR A 149 -9.56 3.28 16.07
N SER A 150 -10.25 2.58 16.97
CA SER A 150 -11.34 3.15 17.76
C SER A 150 -10.76 4.00 18.89
N LYS A 151 -10.58 5.30 18.65
CA LYS A 151 -10.13 6.22 19.71
C LYS A 151 -11.25 6.47 20.75
N PRO A 152 -10.92 6.54 22.05
CA PRO A 152 -11.84 7.05 23.06
C PRO A 152 -12.14 8.54 22.82
N GLY A 153 -13.35 9.00 23.15
CA GLY A 153 -13.75 10.42 23.09
C GLY A 153 -14.16 10.98 21.71
N LYS A 154 -13.84 10.30 20.59
CA LYS A 154 -14.35 10.67 19.25
C LYS A 154 -15.32 9.61 18.76
N SER A 155 -16.61 9.76 19.08
CA SER A 155 -17.64 8.88 18.54
C SER A 155 -17.90 9.24 17.07
N LYS A 156 -17.91 8.23 16.20
CA LYS A 156 -18.37 8.42 14.83
C LYS A 156 -19.90 8.54 14.83
N PRO A 157 -20.51 9.24 13.87
CA PRO A 157 -21.96 9.26 13.72
C PRO A 157 -22.55 7.84 13.64
N ALA A 158 -23.74 7.64 14.18
CA ALA A 158 -24.38 6.32 14.25
C ALA A 158 -24.52 5.66 12.86
N GLN A 159 -24.87 6.45 11.85
CA GLN A 159 -24.92 6.01 10.45
C GLN A 159 -23.57 5.45 9.99
N ARG A 160 -22.47 6.12 10.34
CA ARG A 160 -21.12 5.67 9.97
C ARG A 160 -20.71 4.40 10.72
N LEU A 161 -21.11 4.24 11.97
CA LEU A 161 -20.91 2.99 12.72
C LEU A 161 -21.74 1.83 12.18
N ALA A 162 -22.90 2.12 11.60
CA ALA A 162 -23.74 1.11 10.95
C ALA A 162 -23.09 0.53 9.68
N GLU A 163 -22.06 1.18 9.12
CA GLU A 163 -21.32 0.70 7.94
C GLU A 163 -20.02 -0.03 8.30
N MET A 164 -19.73 -0.15 9.61
CA MET A 164 -18.47 -0.69 10.11
C MET A 164 -18.66 -1.98 10.91
N ALA A 165 -17.61 -2.80 10.98
CA ALA A 165 -17.55 -3.97 11.85
C ALA A 165 -16.39 -3.85 12.86
N SER A 166 -16.65 -4.20 14.12
CA SER A 166 -15.62 -4.20 15.17
C SER A 166 -14.64 -5.35 15.00
N ILE A 167 -13.37 -5.11 15.25
CA ILE A 167 -12.29 -6.11 15.24
C ILE A 167 -11.28 -5.85 16.36
N CYS A 168 -10.81 -6.89 17.03
CA CYS A 168 -9.83 -6.80 18.10
C CYS A 168 -8.91 -8.02 18.17
N ASP A 169 -7.78 -7.81 18.83
CA ASP A 169 -6.81 -8.83 19.22
C ASP A 169 -7.01 -9.31 20.67
N ASP A 170 -7.94 -8.71 21.40
CA ASP A 170 -8.36 -9.11 22.75
C ASP A 170 -9.80 -9.65 22.76
N ASN A 171 -10.10 -10.63 23.62
CA ASN A 171 -11.45 -11.19 23.79
C ASN A 171 -12.32 -10.38 24.76
N LYS A 172 -11.82 -9.27 25.32
CA LYS A 172 -12.49 -8.52 26.40
C LYS A 172 -13.32 -7.37 25.85
N TRP A 173 -12.95 -6.84 24.69
CA TRP A 173 -13.67 -5.75 24.06
C TRP A 173 -14.97 -6.25 23.42
N LYS A 174 -16.10 -5.63 23.79
CA LYS A 174 -17.43 -5.95 23.23
C LYS A 174 -17.70 -5.30 21.87
N GLY A 175 -16.79 -4.46 21.38
CA GLY A 175 -16.97 -3.71 20.12
C GLY A 175 -17.84 -2.47 20.25
N ARG A 176 -18.03 -1.80 19.11
CA ARG A 176 -18.92 -0.63 18.95
C ARG A 176 -20.00 -0.84 17.89
N THR A 177 -20.10 -2.05 17.32
CA THR A 177 -20.98 -2.36 16.18
C THR A 177 -21.87 -3.55 16.54
N PRO A 178 -22.81 -3.41 17.50
CA PRO A 178 -23.59 -4.53 18.01
C PRO A 178 -24.43 -5.23 16.94
N TRP A 179 -24.85 -4.49 15.90
CA TRP A 179 -25.56 -5.04 14.74
C TRP A 179 -24.76 -6.16 14.03
N ALA A 180 -23.43 -6.11 14.08
CA ALA A 180 -22.53 -7.08 13.46
C ALA A 180 -22.22 -8.29 14.37
N GLY A 181 -22.81 -8.32 15.57
CA GLY A 181 -22.54 -9.32 16.61
C GLY A 181 -21.22 -9.06 17.35
N GLN A 182 -20.61 -10.13 17.88
CA GLN A 182 -19.33 -10.07 18.58
C GLN A 182 -18.21 -9.54 17.66
N PRO A 183 -17.24 -8.77 18.17
CA PRO A 183 -16.12 -8.30 17.38
C PRO A 183 -15.37 -9.44 16.69
N LEU A 184 -14.90 -9.16 15.48
CA LEU A 184 -14.03 -10.09 14.78
C LEU A 184 -12.70 -10.23 15.52
N GLN A 185 -12.12 -11.43 15.50
CA GLN A 185 -10.84 -11.71 16.17
C GLN A 185 -9.68 -11.69 15.18
N MET A 186 -8.59 -11.02 15.56
CA MET A 186 -7.34 -10.97 14.80
C MET A 186 -6.13 -11.40 15.61
N THR A 187 -5.12 -11.86 14.88
CA THR A 187 -3.78 -12.13 15.39
C THR A 187 -2.79 -11.19 14.72
N ILE A 188 -2.03 -10.43 15.51
CA ILE A 188 -1.02 -9.49 15.04
C ILE A 188 0.38 -10.05 15.33
N TYR A 189 1.28 -9.99 14.34
CA TYR A 189 2.64 -10.53 14.44
C TYR A 189 3.54 -9.71 15.36
N SER A 190 3.33 -8.39 15.43
CA SER A 190 4.13 -7.47 16.24
C SER A 190 3.23 -6.48 16.98
N PRO A 191 3.28 -6.42 18.33
CA PRO A 191 2.39 -5.58 19.11
C PRO A 191 2.71 -4.08 19.05
N ARG A 192 3.90 -3.68 18.53
CA ARG A 192 4.38 -2.28 18.60
C ARG A 192 3.48 -1.27 17.89
N ASP A 193 2.76 -1.68 16.83
CA ASP A 193 1.83 -0.84 16.06
C ASP A 193 0.47 -1.50 15.89
N SER A 194 0.07 -2.30 16.88
CA SER A 194 -1.14 -3.11 16.77
C SER A 194 -2.39 -2.22 16.75
N PRO A 195 -3.30 -2.42 15.78
CA PRO A 195 -4.56 -1.69 15.70
C PRO A 195 -5.57 -2.21 16.76
N ASN A 196 -5.16 -2.26 18.03
CA ASN A 196 -5.94 -2.79 19.15
C ASN A 196 -7.29 -2.08 19.20
N ARG A 197 -8.37 -2.85 19.02
CA ARG A 197 -9.75 -2.35 18.93
C ARG A 197 -9.94 -1.38 17.77
N SER A 198 -10.28 -1.95 16.63
CA SER A 198 -10.49 -1.23 15.39
C SER A 198 -11.88 -1.47 14.82
N LEU A 199 -12.22 -0.63 13.85
CA LEU A 199 -13.41 -0.71 13.04
C LEU A 199 -12.99 -0.95 11.60
N ILE A 200 -13.54 -1.98 10.98
CA ILE A 200 -13.38 -2.29 9.56
C ILE A 200 -14.45 -1.52 8.81
N GLU A 201 -14.06 -0.80 7.78
CA GLU A 201 -14.97 -0.13 6.87
C GLU A 201 -15.47 -1.10 5.81
N LEU A 202 -16.78 -1.39 5.79
CA LEU A 202 -17.33 -2.41 4.88
C LEU A 202 -17.70 -1.84 3.51
N LEU A 203 -18.11 -0.57 3.43
CA LEU A 203 -18.65 0.02 2.19
C LEU A 203 -17.64 0.83 1.38
N GLN A 204 -16.40 0.95 1.86
CA GLN A 204 -15.33 1.67 1.17
C GLN A 204 -14.09 0.80 1.02
N PRO A 205 -14.16 -0.27 0.20
CA PRO A 205 -13.00 -1.08 -0.10
C PRO A 205 -11.95 -0.27 -0.86
N VAL A 206 -10.68 -0.64 -0.65
CA VAL A 206 -9.52 0.00 -1.25
C VAL A 206 -8.80 -1.02 -2.13
N HIS A 207 -8.37 -0.58 -3.31
CA HIS A 207 -7.47 -1.34 -4.17
C HIS A 207 -6.04 -0.84 -4.01
N VAL A 208 -5.18 -1.70 -3.47
CA VAL A 208 -3.76 -1.39 -3.26
C VAL A 208 -2.95 -2.03 -4.38
N LEU A 209 -2.26 -1.21 -5.16
CA LEU A 209 -1.42 -1.68 -6.25
C LEU A 209 -0.26 -2.55 -5.74
N SER A 210 0.07 -3.60 -6.48
CA SER A 210 1.14 -4.56 -6.16
C SER A 210 2.54 -3.93 -6.08
N ALA A 211 2.74 -2.79 -6.73
CA ALA A 211 3.97 -2.00 -6.69
C ALA A 211 4.11 -1.13 -5.42
N SER A 212 3.03 -0.99 -4.64
CA SER A 212 3.00 -0.18 -3.42
C SER A 212 3.80 -0.81 -2.28
N ARG A 213 4.16 0.02 -1.29
CA ARG A 213 4.67 -0.46 -0.01
C ARG A 213 3.54 -1.18 0.73
N ILE A 214 3.70 -2.48 0.94
CA ILE A 214 2.73 -3.31 1.65
C ILE A 214 3.47 -4.20 2.64
N ILE A 215 3.13 -4.03 3.91
CA ILE A 215 3.78 -4.71 5.04
C ILE A 215 2.75 -5.66 5.69
N PRO A 216 2.99 -6.98 5.72
CA PRO A 216 2.11 -7.89 6.43
C PRO A 216 2.28 -7.70 7.95
N ILE A 217 1.17 -7.53 8.67
CA ILE A 217 1.19 -7.27 10.12
C ILE A 217 0.37 -8.27 10.94
N GLY A 218 -0.47 -9.08 10.31
CA GLY A 218 -1.27 -10.07 11.02
C GLY A 218 -2.23 -10.82 10.11
N PHE A 219 -3.24 -11.45 10.71
CA PHE A 219 -4.29 -12.17 10.01
C PHE A 219 -5.55 -12.35 10.88
N ILE A 220 -6.67 -12.67 10.23
CA ILE A 220 -7.87 -13.23 10.87
C ILE A 220 -8.00 -14.71 10.49
N SER A 221 -8.64 -15.51 11.35
CA SER A 221 -8.86 -16.94 11.07
C SER A 221 -9.84 -17.14 9.91
N GLY A 222 -9.91 -18.35 9.36
CA GLY A 222 -10.86 -18.67 8.29
C GLY A 222 -12.33 -18.49 8.69
N GLY A 223 -12.67 -18.78 9.95
CA GLY A 223 -14.02 -18.55 10.49
C GLY A 223 -14.36 -17.07 10.57
N GLU A 224 -13.42 -16.27 11.07
CA GLU A 224 -13.56 -14.81 11.15
C GLU A 224 -13.62 -14.15 9.77
N TYR A 225 -12.85 -14.66 8.81
CA TYR A 225 -12.92 -14.23 7.42
C TYR A 225 -14.29 -14.54 6.80
N ALA A 226 -14.83 -15.74 7.02
CA ALA A 226 -16.18 -16.08 6.55
C ALA A 226 -17.26 -15.17 7.16
N ARG A 227 -17.14 -14.83 8.45
CA ARG A 227 -18.01 -13.85 9.12
C ARG A 227 -17.88 -12.47 8.49
N LEU A 228 -16.66 -11.99 8.24
CA LEU A 228 -16.41 -10.71 7.56
C LEU A 228 -17.08 -10.66 6.19
N MET A 229 -16.94 -11.71 5.38
CA MET A 229 -17.56 -11.77 4.05
C MET A 229 -19.09 -11.74 4.11
N ARG A 230 -19.70 -12.36 5.12
CA ARG A 230 -21.16 -12.27 5.33
C ARG A 230 -21.60 -10.85 5.70
N LEU A 231 -20.85 -10.18 6.58
CA LEU A 231 -21.12 -8.78 6.96
C LEU A 231 -20.98 -7.84 5.76
N LEU A 232 -19.92 -8.01 4.96
CA LEU A 232 -19.70 -7.27 3.73
C LEU A 232 -20.88 -7.48 2.75
N HIS A 233 -21.24 -8.73 2.48
CA HIS A 233 -22.34 -9.06 1.58
C HIS A 233 -23.69 -8.48 2.04
N HIS A 234 -23.98 -8.52 3.34
CA HIS A 234 -25.17 -7.91 3.91
C HIS A 234 -25.20 -6.40 3.65
N LYS A 235 -24.07 -5.71 3.86
CA LYS A 235 -23.99 -4.25 3.63
C LYS A 235 -24.03 -3.87 2.17
N GLU A 236 -23.38 -4.61 1.28
CA GLU A 236 -23.53 -4.41 -0.16
C GLU A 236 -24.98 -4.60 -0.61
N THR A 237 -25.69 -5.58 -0.05
CA THR A 237 -27.10 -5.82 -0.38
C THR A 237 -27.98 -4.66 0.09
N GLN A 238 -27.75 -4.15 1.31
CA GLN A 238 -28.44 -2.94 1.79
C GLN A 238 -28.15 -1.72 0.91
N ALA A 239 -26.90 -1.52 0.51
CA ALA A 239 -26.52 -0.42 -0.38
C ALA A 239 -27.18 -0.52 -1.77
N ARG A 240 -27.24 -1.72 -2.35
CA ARG A 240 -27.96 -1.97 -3.62
C ARG A 240 -29.46 -1.72 -3.46
N ALA A 241 -30.08 -2.20 -2.39
CA ALA A 241 -31.49 -1.95 -2.12
C ALA A 241 -31.80 -0.45 -1.98
N ALA A 242 -30.96 0.29 -1.24
CA ALA A 242 -31.09 1.74 -1.11
C ALA A 242 -30.95 2.45 -2.46
N ALA A 243 -30.02 2.00 -3.32
CA ALA A 243 -29.84 2.58 -4.66
C ALA A 243 -31.05 2.35 -5.58
N PHE A 244 -31.69 1.18 -5.54
CA PHE A 244 -32.92 0.91 -6.31
C PHE A 244 -34.10 1.74 -5.81
N HIS A 245 -34.19 1.95 -4.49
CA HIS A 245 -35.26 2.74 -3.89
C HIS A 245 -35.28 4.20 -4.37
N VAL A 246 -34.11 4.77 -4.75
CA VAL A 246 -34.02 6.11 -5.37
C VAL A 246 -34.89 6.21 -6.63
N TYR A 247 -35.08 5.11 -7.35
CA TYR A 247 -35.90 5.02 -8.56
C TYR A 247 -37.32 4.49 -8.29
N GLY A 248 -37.71 4.33 -7.02
CA GLY A 248 -38.98 3.71 -6.64
C GLY A 248 -39.04 2.21 -6.88
N GLU A 249 -37.89 1.56 -7.13
CA GLU A 249 -37.80 0.13 -7.42
C GLU A 249 -37.38 -0.68 -6.19
N THR A 250 -37.67 -1.99 -6.24
CA THR A 250 -37.20 -2.95 -5.23
C THR A 250 -36.03 -3.74 -5.80
N TYR A 251 -34.91 -3.77 -5.08
CA TYR A 251 -33.77 -4.60 -5.47
C TYR A 251 -34.11 -6.08 -5.30
N LEU A 252 -34.16 -6.79 -6.43
CA LEU A 252 -34.30 -8.25 -6.50
C LEU A 252 -32.97 -8.85 -6.96
N PRO A 253 -32.25 -9.61 -6.11
CA PRO A 253 -31.04 -10.30 -6.52
C PRO A 253 -31.36 -11.23 -7.69
N ILE A 254 -30.71 -11.01 -8.85
CA ILE A 254 -30.91 -11.87 -10.01
C ILE A 254 -30.32 -13.25 -9.70
N THR A 255 -31.17 -14.27 -9.58
CA THR A 255 -30.76 -15.65 -9.29
C THR A 255 -30.46 -16.49 -10.53
N GLY A 256 -30.84 -16.01 -11.73
CA GLY A 256 -30.77 -16.77 -12.98
C GLY A 256 -29.72 -16.32 -14.00
N TRP A 257 -29.15 -15.12 -13.84
CA TRP A 257 -28.07 -14.65 -14.70
C TRP A 257 -26.74 -14.82 -13.96
N ALA A 258 -26.00 -15.86 -14.34
CA ALA A 258 -24.60 -15.99 -13.97
C ALA A 258 -23.78 -15.58 -15.20
N PRO A 259 -22.82 -14.64 -15.07
CA PRO A 259 -21.85 -14.43 -16.14
C PRO A 259 -21.17 -15.77 -16.41
N LYS A 260 -21.17 -16.23 -17.67
CA LYS A 260 -20.52 -17.48 -18.04
C LYS A 260 -19.07 -17.41 -17.53
N PRO A 261 -18.61 -18.37 -16.71
CA PRO A 261 -17.24 -18.35 -16.27
C PRO A 261 -16.38 -18.46 -17.52
N ARG A 262 -15.77 -17.34 -17.95
CA ARG A 262 -14.57 -17.44 -18.81
C ARG A 262 -13.61 -18.31 -18.02
N ILE A 263 -13.06 -19.33 -18.67
CA ILE A 263 -12.04 -20.23 -18.11
C ILE A 263 -10.83 -19.35 -17.76
N HIS A 264 -10.89 -18.67 -16.62
CA HIS A 264 -9.75 -18.00 -16.04
C HIS A 264 -8.84 -19.11 -15.56
N ARG A 265 -7.64 -19.19 -16.15
CA ARG A 265 -6.58 -20.04 -15.60
C ARG A 265 -6.51 -19.73 -14.10
N PRO A 266 -6.66 -20.72 -13.21
CA PRO A 266 -6.56 -20.49 -11.79
C PRO A 266 -5.23 -19.79 -11.52
N TYR A 267 -5.24 -18.71 -10.74
CA TYR A 267 -4.02 -18.09 -10.26
C TYR A 267 -3.09 -19.20 -9.72
N PRO A 268 -1.78 -19.15 -10.01
CA PRO A 268 -0.86 -20.20 -9.60
C PRO A 268 -1.05 -20.46 -8.11
N LYS A 269 -1.50 -21.68 -7.79
CA LYS A 269 -1.85 -22.13 -6.45
C LYS A 269 -0.60 -22.07 -5.57
N ALA A 270 -0.30 -20.91 -4.98
CA ALA A 270 0.32 -20.95 -3.67
C ALA A 270 -0.76 -21.53 -2.75
N LYS A 271 -0.61 -22.80 -2.35
CA LYS A 271 -1.48 -23.45 -1.38
C LYS A 271 -1.32 -22.72 -0.04
N ALA A 272 -1.99 -21.58 0.13
CA ALA A 272 -2.20 -21.00 1.44
C ALA A 272 -3.31 -21.83 2.10
N ASN A 273 -2.92 -22.73 3.00
CA ASN A 273 -3.89 -23.45 3.82
C ASN A 273 -4.56 -22.43 4.74
N MET A 274 -5.86 -22.25 4.59
CA MET A 274 -6.68 -21.42 5.48
C MET A 274 -6.42 -21.89 6.92
N HIS A 275 -5.87 -21.01 7.76
CA HIS A 275 -5.51 -21.37 9.12
C HIS A 275 -6.76 -21.78 9.91
N ASN A 276 -6.76 -23.04 10.35
CA ASN A 276 -7.72 -23.72 11.23
C ASN A 276 -9.22 -23.40 10.98
N ARG A 277 -9.89 -24.30 10.24
CA ARG A 277 -11.32 -24.57 10.46
C ARG A 277 -11.46 -25.38 11.75
N THR A 278 -11.26 -24.78 12.92
CA THR A 278 -11.85 -25.35 14.13
C THR A 278 -13.35 -25.13 14.04
N GLY A 279 -14.09 -26.22 13.86
CA GLY A 279 -15.52 -26.22 13.60
C GLY A 279 -16.29 -25.47 14.69
N MET A 280 -17.05 -24.46 14.28
CA MET A 280 -18.17 -23.97 15.08
C MET A 280 -19.20 -25.10 15.13
N ARG A 281 -19.38 -25.70 16.31
CA ARG A 281 -20.68 -26.25 16.69
C ARG A 281 -21.58 -25.07 17.04
N TRP A 282 -22.78 -25.09 16.47
CA TRP A 282 -23.87 -24.14 16.73
C TRP A 282 -24.31 -24.17 18.19
#